data_AF-A0A3D1DE97-F1
#
_entry.id   AF-A0A3D1DE97-F1
#
_cell.length_a   1.000
_cell.length_b   1.000
_cell.length_c   1.000
_cell.angle_alpha   90.00
_cell.angle_beta   90.00
_cell.angle_gamma   90.00
#
_symmetry.space_group_name_H-M   'P 1'
#
loop_
_entity.id
_entity.type
_entity.pdbx_description
1 polymer ?
#
loop_
_entity_poly.entity_id
_entity_poly.type
_entity_poly.pdbx_seq_one_letter_code
_entity_poly.pdbx_strand_id
1 'polypeptide(L)'
;QLLRAFFDGLLSECTGKAKIIDGHEMAYGYRAPATFSSARRVMKQTMRDLSRVPAKYATHCEAGFSFLIGRFGTLGFSEAFNSNYYTPEELAFSLHAALRYSDRYVWLYTPGCNLWDGSNRGAIGIPKAYKEAIAAARGPQPLVPLARNLDAHASPHPGSALPPRKLGLPVPGFPEFAGYDEQKTFGDLWKSHRQLVELGHLWRFRIDPQNVGVKEGWFKPGVFERSWFWITDLVPWDNHGYRTYDGYGWYRQVFEAPLLPPGKKIQLAFGAVAHGAEIYVNGVKVGSHNMDGWAYTRGDPWKKRFLVDVTGRLRSGRSNHIAVRVVDYGPFGGGIWKPVKLIAER
;
A
#
# COMPACT_ATOMS: atom_id res chain seq x y z
N GLN A 1 21.88 -0.36 -15.40
CA GLN A 1 22.90 0.69 -15.64
C GLN A 1 22.66 1.43 -16.95
N LEU A 2 22.26 0.75 -18.04
CA LEU A 2 21.97 1.38 -19.33
C LEU A 2 20.81 2.39 -19.31
N LEU A 3 19.69 2.09 -18.65
CA LEU A 3 18.52 2.99 -18.61
C LEU A 3 18.84 4.38 -18.03
N ARG A 4 19.61 4.44 -16.94
CA ARG A 4 20.03 5.71 -16.32
C ARG A 4 20.91 6.53 -17.26
N ALA A 5 21.91 5.90 -17.89
CA ALA A 5 22.81 6.58 -18.82
C ALA A 5 22.08 7.08 -20.06
N PHE A 6 21.15 6.29 -20.59
CA PHE A 6 20.27 6.68 -21.69
C PHE A 6 19.41 7.91 -21.32
N PHE A 7 18.77 7.87 -20.15
CA PHE A 7 17.92 8.97 -19.69
C PHE A 7 18.72 10.26 -19.45
N ASP A 8 19.90 10.16 -18.84
CA ASP A 8 20.81 11.29 -18.65
C ASP A 8 21.27 11.89 -19.99
N GLY A 9 21.54 11.06 -21.01
CA GLY A 9 21.87 11.51 -22.36
C GLY A 9 20.70 12.21 -23.07
N LEU A 10 19.47 11.71 -22.92
CA LEU A 10 18.29 12.39 -23.49
C LEU A 10 18.05 13.75 -22.81
N LEU A 11 18.29 13.82 -21.50
CA LEU A 11 18.22 15.07 -20.74
C LEU A 11 19.31 16.08 -21.11
N SER A 12 20.53 15.64 -21.43
CA SER A 12 21.62 16.56 -21.79
C SER A 12 21.29 17.37 -23.04
N GLU A 13 20.63 16.73 -23.99
CA GLU A 13 20.22 17.34 -25.27
C GLU A 13 18.92 18.14 -25.19
N CYS A 14 18.18 18.08 -24.08
CA CYS A 14 16.99 18.89 -23.89
C CYS A 14 17.35 20.38 -23.89
N THR A 15 16.65 21.17 -24.72
CA THR A 15 16.80 22.63 -24.82
C THR A 15 15.43 23.32 -24.88
N GLY A 16 15.43 24.63 -24.60
CA GLY A 16 14.22 25.45 -24.69
C GLY A 16 13.05 24.91 -23.86
N LYS A 17 11.91 24.67 -24.52
CA LYS A 17 10.66 24.21 -23.90
C LYS A 17 10.49 22.68 -23.91
N ALA A 18 11.51 21.91 -24.31
CA ALA A 18 11.41 20.45 -24.32
C ALA A 18 11.13 19.90 -22.91
N LYS A 19 10.25 18.91 -22.81
CA LYS A 19 9.87 18.24 -21.56
C LYS A 19 9.88 16.74 -21.73
N ILE A 20 10.38 16.04 -20.72
CA ILE A 20 10.23 14.60 -20.56
C ILE A 20 9.23 14.40 -19.42
N ILE A 21 8.11 13.74 -19.70
CA ILE A 21 7.13 13.42 -18.66
C ILE A 21 7.36 11.97 -18.23
N ASP A 22 7.75 11.78 -16.98
CA ASP A 22 7.76 10.46 -16.36
C ASP A 22 6.31 10.10 -15.99
N GLY A 23 5.70 9.21 -16.78
CA GLY A 23 4.33 8.75 -16.57
C GLY A 23 4.16 7.74 -15.44
N HIS A 24 5.13 7.62 -14.51
CA HIS A 24 5.21 6.70 -13.36
C HIS A 24 4.21 5.54 -13.44
N GLU A 25 4.55 4.53 -14.23
CA GLU A 25 3.65 3.42 -14.56
C GLU A 25 3.13 2.67 -13.33
N MET A 26 3.90 2.68 -12.24
CA MET A 26 3.53 2.05 -10.98
C MET A 26 2.37 2.75 -10.24
N ALA A 27 1.91 3.92 -10.71
CA ALA A 27 0.76 4.61 -10.11
C ALA A 27 -0.59 4.01 -10.46
N TYR A 28 -0.68 2.99 -11.33
CA TYR A 28 -1.97 2.39 -11.70
C TYR A 28 -2.82 1.93 -10.51
N GLY A 29 -2.20 1.45 -9.42
CA GLY A 29 -2.90 1.02 -8.20
C GLY A 29 -3.13 2.14 -7.18
N TYR A 30 -2.48 3.30 -7.34
CA TYR A 30 -2.52 4.36 -6.34
C TYR A 30 -3.91 4.98 -6.23
N ARG A 31 -4.32 5.22 -4.98
CA ARG A 31 -5.63 5.83 -4.68
C ARG A 31 -5.59 7.04 -3.79
N ALA A 32 -4.53 7.19 -3.00
CA ALA A 32 -4.49 8.16 -1.93
C ALA A 32 -3.46 9.27 -2.21
N PRO A 33 -3.71 10.51 -1.73
CA PRO A 33 -2.73 11.60 -1.81
C PRO A 33 -1.32 11.23 -1.35
N ALA A 34 -1.20 10.37 -0.34
CA ALA A 34 0.08 9.97 0.22
C ALA A 34 0.93 9.15 -0.77
N THR A 35 0.34 8.23 -1.54
CA THR A 35 1.09 7.42 -2.52
C THR A 35 1.58 8.26 -3.70
N PHE A 36 0.71 9.11 -4.26
CA PHE A 36 1.08 10.05 -5.32
C PHE A 36 2.15 11.06 -4.86
N SER A 37 2.03 11.61 -3.65
CA SER A 37 3.03 12.55 -3.12
C SER A 37 4.39 11.89 -2.88
N SER A 38 4.41 10.64 -2.40
CA SER A 38 5.65 9.88 -2.22
C SER A 38 6.32 9.58 -3.57
N ALA A 39 5.56 9.14 -4.58
CA ALA A 39 6.08 8.89 -5.91
C ALA A 39 6.59 10.18 -6.58
N ARG A 40 5.87 11.30 -6.44
CA ARG A 40 6.36 12.62 -6.88
C ARG A 40 7.68 12.97 -6.23
N ARG A 41 7.84 12.73 -4.92
CA ARG A 41 9.10 12.98 -4.22
C ARG A 41 10.23 12.14 -4.79
N VAL A 42 10.00 10.86 -5.08
CA VAL A 42 10.99 9.99 -5.74
C VAL A 42 11.39 10.55 -7.10
N MET A 43 10.42 10.86 -7.96
CA MET A 43 10.69 11.41 -9.31
C MET A 43 11.42 12.76 -9.25
N LYS A 44 10.95 13.70 -8.42
CA LYS A 44 11.44 15.08 -8.46
C LYS A 44 12.68 15.33 -7.59
N GLN A 45 12.92 14.51 -6.57
CA GLN A 45 14.06 14.67 -5.66
C GLN A 45 15.06 13.53 -5.85
N THR A 46 14.68 12.29 -5.51
CA THR A 46 15.60 11.15 -5.53
C THR A 46 16.21 10.93 -6.92
N MET A 47 15.38 10.89 -7.96
CA MET A 47 15.87 10.64 -9.33
C MET A 47 16.68 11.81 -9.88
N ARG A 48 16.36 13.06 -9.49
CA ARG A 48 17.16 14.23 -9.82
C ARG A 48 18.55 14.14 -9.19
N ASP A 49 18.63 13.81 -7.90
CA ASP A 49 19.88 13.73 -7.16
C ASP A 49 20.76 12.56 -7.65
N LEU A 50 20.13 11.53 -8.21
CA LEU A 50 20.82 10.44 -8.90
C LEU A 50 21.20 10.78 -10.36
N SER A 51 20.66 11.81 -11.00
CA SER A 51 21.01 12.14 -12.39
C SER A 51 22.42 12.71 -12.50
N ARG A 52 23.11 12.43 -13.61
CA ARG A 52 24.39 13.08 -13.94
C ARG A 52 24.23 14.52 -14.45
N VAL A 53 23.01 14.92 -14.78
CA VAL A 53 22.67 16.26 -15.29
C VAL A 53 21.54 16.90 -14.45
N PRO A 54 21.70 17.07 -13.13
CA PRO A 54 20.61 17.40 -12.20
C PRO A 54 19.90 18.73 -12.52
N ALA A 55 20.62 19.73 -13.06
CA ALA A 55 20.03 21.00 -13.48
C ALA A 55 19.11 20.83 -14.70
N LYS A 56 19.52 20.02 -15.69
CA LYS A 56 18.68 19.66 -16.84
C LYS A 56 17.48 18.83 -16.39
N TYR A 57 17.70 17.86 -15.50
CA TYR A 57 16.63 17.06 -14.90
C TYR A 57 15.56 17.95 -14.25
N ALA A 58 15.97 18.87 -13.37
CA ALA A 58 15.04 19.76 -12.67
C ALA A 58 14.21 20.65 -13.63
N THR A 59 14.81 21.04 -14.75
CA THR A 59 14.19 21.93 -15.74
C THR A 59 13.24 21.18 -16.70
N HIS A 60 13.67 19.99 -17.17
CA HIS A 60 13.04 19.29 -18.28
C HIS A 60 12.21 18.08 -17.87
N CYS A 61 12.47 17.47 -16.71
CA CYS A 61 11.69 16.33 -16.23
C CYS A 61 10.43 16.79 -15.48
N GLU A 62 9.27 16.28 -15.87
CA GLU A 62 7.97 16.51 -15.23
C GLU A 62 7.39 15.20 -14.71
N ALA A 63 6.73 15.27 -13.55
CA ALA A 63 6.04 14.13 -12.96
C ALA A 63 4.62 14.00 -13.55
N GLY A 64 4.33 12.87 -14.16
CA GLY A 64 3.00 12.41 -14.50
C GLY A 64 2.66 11.13 -13.76
N PHE A 65 1.42 10.68 -13.88
CA PHE A 65 1.00 9.40 -13.29
C PHE A 65 0.19 8.59 -14.27
N SER A 66 0.46 7.30 -14.32
CA SER A 66 -0.48 6.34 -14.87
C SER A 66 -1.67 6.18 -13.92
N PHE A 67 -2.86 5.99 -14.47
CA PHE A 67 -4.08 5.89 -13.68
C PHE A 67 -5.03 4.87 -14.27
N LEU A 68 -5.44 3.93 -13.43
CA LEU A 68 -6.33 2.86 -13.83
C LEU A 68 -7.76 3.23 -13.43
N ILE A 69 -8.74 3.13 -14.34
CA ILE A 69 -10.16 3.38 -14.00
C ILE A 69 -10.95 2.10 -13.69
N GLY A 70 -10.34 0.93 -13.88
CA GLY A 70 -10.93 -0.37 -13.55
C GLY A 70 -9.93 -1.52 -13.70
N ARG A 71 -10.27 -2.72 -13.25
CA ARG A 71 -9.30 -3.82 -13.10
C ARG A 71 -8.61 -4.23 -14.42
N PHE A 72 -7.29 -4.40 -14.38
CA PHE A 72 -6.49 -4.87 -15.52
C PHE A 72 -7.03 -6.21 -16.04
N GLY A 73 -7.29 -6.30 -17.35
CA GLY A 73 -7.80 -7.50 -18.02
C GLY A 73 -9.28 -7.82 -17.80
N THR A 74 -9.99 -7.10 -16.92
CA THR A 74 -11.42 -7.34 -16.63
C THR A 74 -12.19 -6.02 -16.47
N LEU A 75 -11.92 -5.05 -17.34
CA LEU A 75 -12.55 -3.73 -17.28
C LEU A 75 -14.05 -3.84 -17.58
N GLY A 76 -14.88 -3.33 -16.68
CA GLY A 76 -16.33 -3.38 -16.78
C GLY A 76 -16.98 -2.48 -15.74
N PHE A 77 -18.21 -2.04 -16.01
CA PHE A 77 -18.98 -1.18 -15.13
C PHE A 77 -20.37 -1.77 -14.90
N SER A 78 -20.81 -1.68 -13.65
CA SER A 78 -22.16 -1.99 -13.20
C SER A 78 -22.80 -0.74 -12.61
N GLU A 79 -24.11 -0.59 -12.77
CA GLU A 79 -24.90 0.40 -12.03
C GLU A 79 -24.95 0.07 -10.52
N ALA A 80 -24.62 -1.17 -10.13
CA ALA A 80 -24.33 -1.51 -8.75
C ALA A 80 -22.90 -1.05 -8.39
N PHE A 81 -22.71 0.25 -8.13
CA PHE A 81 -21.39 0.88 -8.01
C PHE A 81 -20.42 0.22 -7.01
N ASN A 82 -20.90 -0.35 -5.91
CA ASN A 82 -20.04 -1.06 -4.94
C ASN A 82 -19.33 -2.30 -5.52
N SER A 83 -19.84 -2.85 -6.62
CA SER A 83 -19.23 -3.99 -7.32
C SER A 83 -18.13 -3.59 -8.30
N ASN A 84 -18.03 -2.29 -8.62
CA ASN A 84 -17.01 -1.76 -9.51
C ASN A 84 -15.68 -1.53 -8.78
N TYR A 85 -14.63 -1.32 -9.57
CA TYR A 85 -13.28 -1.05 -9.06
C TYR A 85 -13.21 0.26 -8.26
N TYR A 86 -13.93 1.29 -8.69
CA TYR A 86 -14.19 2.52 -7.94
C TYR A 86 -15.70 2.73 -7.87
N THR A 87 -16.22 3.37 -6.82
CA THR A 87 -17.46 4.16 -6.97
C THR A 87 -17.14 5.46 -7.72
N PRO A 88 -18.13 6.18 -8.29
CA PRO A 88 -17.88 7.47 -8.93
C PRO A 88 -17.11 8.47 -8.03
N GLU A 89 -17.46 8.53 -6.75
CA GLU A 89 -16.83 9.42 -5.77
C GLU A 89 -15.39 9.01 -5.47
N GLU A 90 -15.13 7.70 -5.34
CA GLU A 90 -13.77 7.19 -5.14
C GLU A 90 -12.87 7.48 -6.36
N LEU A 91 -13.43 7.35 -7.57
CA LEU A 91 -12.72 7.68 -8.81
C LEU A 91 -12.37 9.17 -8.85
N ALA A 92 -13.35 10.05 -8.59
CA ALA A 92 -13.13 11.50 -8.59
C ALA A 92 -12.06 11.90 -7.57
N PHE A 93 -12.13 11.35 -6.35
CA PHE A 93 -11.16 11.59 -5.29
C PHE A 93 -9.74 11.13 -5.68
N SER A 94 -9.61 9.87 -6.11
CA SER A 94 -8.32 9.28 -6.47
C SER A 94 -7.67 10.01 -7.66
N LEU A 95 -8.47 10.27 -8.70
CA LEU A 95 -8.00 10.98 -9.88
C LEU A 95 -7.62 12.43 -9.56
N HIS A 96 -8.36 13.11 -8.67
CA HIS A 96 -7.96 14.43 -8.17
C HIS A 96 -6.62 14.39 -7.44
N ALA A 97 -6.37 13.36 -6.63
CA ALA A 97 -5.10 13.20 -5.95
C ALA A 97 -3.95 13.01 -6.96
N ALA A 98 -4.14 12.19 -7.99
CA ALA A 98 -3.17 12.04 -9.08
C ALA A 98 -2.89 13.38 -9.78
N LEU A 99 -3.95 14.09 -10.17
CA LEU A 99 -3.85 15.39 -10.84
C LEU A 99 -3.11 16.41 -9.96
N ARG A 100 -3.44 16.48 -8.66
CA ARG A 100 -2.83 17.40 -7.69
C ARG A 100 -1.32 17.24 -7.56
N TYR A 101 -0.80 16.03 -7.67
CA TYR A 101 0.64 15.75 -7.56
C TYR A 101 1.33 15.60 -8.92
N SER A 102 0.60 15.64 -10.03
CA SER A 102 1.18 15.69 -11.37
C SER A 102 1.61 17.12 -11.72
N ASP A 103 2.61 17.27 -12.58
CA ASP A 103 2.98 18.57 -13.16
C ASP A 103 2.01 18.97 -14.27
N ARG A 104 1.50 18.00 -15.03
CA ARG A 104 0.69 18.28 -16.22
C ARG A 104 -0.28 17.19 -16.64
N TYR A 105 0.15 15.92 -16.59
CA TYR A 105 -0.61 14.82 -17.16
C TYR A 105 -0.84 13.69 -16.16
N VAL A 106 -2.05 13.14 -16.22
CA VAL A 106 -2.40 11.83 -15.70
C VAL A 106 -2.89 11.00 -16.89
N TRP A 107 -2.29 9.85 -17.12
CA TRP A 107 -2.63 8.94 -18.21
C TRP A 107 -3.67 7.94 -17.74
N LEU A 108 -4.93 8.16 -18.15
CA LEU A 108 -6.01 7.23 -17.87
C LEU A 108 -5.91 6.01 -18.82
N TYR A 109 -5.74 4.82 -18.25
CA TYR A 109 -5.76 3.57 -18.99
C TYR A 109 -7.19 3.04 -19.09
N THR A 110 -7.75 3.08 -20.31
CA THR A 110 -9.16 2.78 -20.59
C THR A 110 -9.34 1.82 -21.78
N PRO A 111 -8.68 0.65 -21.78
CA PRO A 111 -8.69 -0.27 -22.92
C PRO A 111 -10.11 -0.70 -23.26
N GLY A 112 -10.51 -0.50 -24.53
CA GLY A 112 -11.84 -0.88 -25.02
C GLY A 112 -13.00 -0.07 -24.44
N CYS A 113 -12.75 0.95 -23.62
CA CYS A 113 -13.82 1.80 -23.09
C CYS A 113 -14.24 2.90 -24.05
N ASN A 114 -15.53 3.20 -24.02
CA ASN A 114 -16.10 4.32 -24.74
C ASN A 114 -16.15 5.57 -23.85
N LEU A 115 -15.02 6.29 -23.78
CA LEU A 115 -14.95 7.57 -23.08
C LEU A 115 -15.78 8.66 -23.77
N TRP A 116 -15.69 8.68 -25.09
CA TRP A 116 -16.37 9.63 -25.96
C TRP A 116 -17.70 9.03 -26.40
N ASP A 117 -18.71 9.80 -26.81
CA ASP A 117 -20.04 9.24 -27.10
C ASP A 117 -20.12 8.51 -28.47
N GLY A 118 -19.04 7.83 -28.88
CA GLY A 118 -18.92 7.12 -30.16
C GLY A 118 -19.42 5.68 -30.06
N SER A 119 -20.40 5.28 -30.87
CA SER A 119 -21.02 3.95 -30.85
C SER A 119 -20.15 2.88 -31.53
N ASN A 120 -18.96 2.60 -31.01
CA ASN A 120 -18.19 1.44 -31.48
C ASN A 120 -18.78 0.15 -30.89
N ARG A 121 -19.26 -0.73 -31.79
CA ARG A 121 -19.81 -2.04 -31.44
C ARG A 121 -18.74 -2.83 -30.65
N GLY A 122 -19.08 -3.23 -29.41
CA GLY A 122 -18.18 -3.98 -28.54
C GLY A 122 -17.33 -3.13 -27.58
N ALA A 123 -17.46 -1.80 -27.58
CA ALA A 123 -16.83 -0.96 -26.57
C ALA A 123 -17.54 -1.08 -25.21
N ILE A 124 -16.76 -1.05 -24.13
CA ILE A 124 -17.25 -1.01 -22.76
C ILE A 124 -17.87 0.36 -22.51
N GLY A 125 -19.18 0.39 -22.27
CA GLY A 125 -19.88 1.61 -21.87
C GLY A 125 -19.43 2.09 -20.49
N ILE A 126 -19.04 3.36 -20.40
CA ILE A 126 -18.77 4.02 -19.12
C ILE A 126 -20.07 4.71 -18.67
N PRO A 127 -20.65 4.35 -17.50
CA PRO A 127 -21.86 5.00 -17.02
C PRO A 127 -21.66 6.50 -16.84
N LYS A 128 -22.73 7.27 -17.01
CA LYS A 128 -22.69 8.74 -16.95
C LYS A 128 -22.03 9.26 -15.68
N ALA A 129 -22.33 8.64 -14.52
CA ALA A 129 -21.74 9.00 -13.24
C ALA A 129 -20.19 8.92 -13.22
N TYR A 130 -19.58 7.98 -13.94
CA TYR A 130 -18.12 7.87 -14.03
C TYR A 130 -17.52 8.93 -14.97
N LYS A 131 -18.22 9.29 -16.05
CA LYS A 131 -17.80 10.41 -16.92
C LYS A 131 -17.86 11.73 -16.14
N GLU A 132 -18.93 11.94 -15.38
CA GLU A 132 -19.09 13.09 -14.47
C GLU A 132 -18.01 13.10 -13.38
N ALA A 133 -17.68 11.95 -12.78
CA ALA A 133 -16.60 11.82 -11.80
C ALA A 133 -15.22 12.19 -12.38
N ILE A 134 -14.91 11.75 -13.61
CA ILE A 134 -13.66 12.12 -14.30
C ILE A 134 -13.58 13.63 -14.52
N ALA A 135 -14.69 14.27 -14.92
CA ALA A 135 -14.75 15.72 -15.06
C ALA A 135 -14.59 16.44 -13.71
N ALA A 136 -15.28 15.95 -12.67
CA ALA A 136 -15.28 16.51 -11.32
C ALA A 136 -13.91 16.43 -10.64
N ALA A 137 -13.08 15.44 -10.98
CA ALA A 137 -11.73 15.26 -10.42
C ALA A 137 -10.80 16.48 -10.59
N ARG A 138 -11.10 17.39 -11.52
CA ARG A 138 -10.36 18.65 -11.68
C ARG A 138 -10.60 19.65 -10.54
N GLY A 139 -11.77 19.58 -9.90
CA GLY A 139 -12.14 20.42 -8.77
C GLY A 139 -11.69 19.84 -7.43
N PRO A 140 -11.65 20.66 -6.36
CA PRO A 140 -11.34 20.18 -5.01
C PRO A 140 -12.24 19.02 -4.59
N GLN A 141 -11.65 18.01 -3.97
CA GLN A 141 -12.36 16.85 -3.43
C GLN A 141 -12.40 16.92 -1.90
N PRO A 142 -13.39 16.27 -1.24
CA PRO A 142 -13.42 16.15 0.21
C PRO A 142 -12.08 15.66 0.76
N LEU A 143 -11.63 16.24 1.89
CA LEU A 143 -10.32 15.95 2.51
C LEU A 143 -10.14 14.47 2.87
N VAL A 144 -11.24 13.84 3.23
CA VAL A 144 -11.31 12.40 3.41
C VAL A 144 -12.22 11.94 2.26
N PRO A 145 -11.82 10.96 1.44
CA PRO A 145 -12.84 10.23 0.70
C PRO A 145 -13.85 9.71 1.73
N LEU A 146 -15.01 9.21 1.32
CA LEU A 146 -15.78 8.37 2.22
C LEU A 146 -14.90 7.14 2.54
N ALA A 147 -14.01 7.25 3.54
CA ALA A 147 -13.15 6.19 4.06
C ALA A 147 -14.02 5.02 4.54
N ARG A 148 -15.31 5.30 4.74
CA ARG A 148 -16.40 4.34 4.69
C ARG A 148 -16.21 3.37 3.51
N ASN A 149 -16.36 3.73 2.24
CA ASN A 149 -16.42 2.74 1.16
C ASN A 149 -15.12 1.93 0.90
N LEU A 150 -13.96 2.43 1.35
CA LEU A 150 -12.69 1.68 1.33
C LEU A 150 -12.53 0.75 2.53
N ASP A 151 -13.30 0.97 3.60
CA ASP A 151 -13.49 0.02 4.67
C ASP A 151 -14.42 -1.07 4.19
N ALA A 152 -13.95 -2.31 4.15
CA ALA A 152 -14.79 -3.46 3.81
C ALA A 152 -16.03 -3.60 4.72
N HIS A 153 -16.11 -2.80 5.78
CA HIS A 153 -17.16 -2.78 6.78
C HIS A 153 -18.08 -1.55 6.72
N ALA A 154 -17.99 -0.70 5.70
CA ALA A 154 -18.87 0.45 5.63
C ALA A 154 -20.26 0.20 5.05
N SER A 155 -21.16 1.12 5.38
CA SER A 155 -22.50 1.17 4.81
C SER A 155 -22.45 1.25 3.27
N PRO A 156 -23.28 0.47 2.56
CA PRO A 156 -23.37 0.52 1.10
C PRO A 156 -23.64 1.92 0.57
N HIS A 157 -23.09 2.26 -0.60
CA HIS A 157 -23.49 3.44 -1.36
C HIS A 157 -25.02 3.49 -1.56
N PRO A 158 -25.68 4.67 -1.39
CA PRO A 158 -27.10 4.82 -1.70
C PRO A 158 -27.45 4.33 -3.11
N GLY A 159 -28.45 3.46 -3.23
CA GLY A 159 -28.84 2.84 -4.50
C GLY A 159 -28.11 1.53 -4.86
N SER A 160 -27.18 1.06 -4.02
CA SER A 160 -26.54 -0.26 -4.19
C SER A 160 -27.11 -1.28 -3.20
N ALA A 161 -27.74 -2.34 -3.70
CA ALA A 161 -28.33 -3.41 -2.89
C ALA A 161 -27.32 -4.47 -2.39
N LEU A 162 -26.04 -4.34 -2.75
CA LEU A 162 -24.99 -5.30 -2.37
C LEU A 162 -24.13 -4.74 -1.22
N PRO A 163 -23.76 -5.58 -0.22
CA PRO A 163 -22.84 -5.18 0.84
C PRO A 163 -21.47 -4.80 0.26
N PRO A 164 -20.65 -4.02 0.99
CA PRO A 164 -19.26 -3.75 0.60
C PRO A 164 -18.54 -5.05 0.22
N ARG A 165 -17.74 -4.95 -0.84
CA ARG A 165 -17.09 -6.01 -1.64
C ARG A 165 -16.88 -7.33 -0.87
N LYS A 166 -17.43 -8.44 -1.39
CA LYS A 166 -17.26 -9.79 -0.81
C LYS A 166 -15.80 -10.07 -0.45
N LEU A 167 -15.53 -10.44 0.80
CA LEU A 167 -14.33 -11.18 1.20
C LEU A 167 -14.21 -12.39 0.27
N GLY A 168 -13.09 -12.55 -0.45
CA GLY A 168 -13.02 -13.65 -1.40
C GLY A 168 -11.76 -13.77 -2.25
N LEU A 169 -11.11 -14.92 -2.04
CA LEU A 169 -10.04 -15.58 -2.80
C LEU A 169 -8.71 -14.82 -2.95
N PRO A 170 -7.55 -15.52 -2.92
CA PRO A 170 -6.20 -14.96 -3.14
C PRO A 170 -6.23 -13.94 -4.27
N VAL A 171 -5.49 -12.82 -4.15
CA VAL A 171 -5.38 -11.85 -5.24
C VAL A 171 -5.04 -12.62 -6.54
N PRO A 172 -5.98 -12.69 -7.51
CA PRO A 172 -5.76 -13.50 -8.71
C PRO A 172 -4.47 -13.06 -9.41
N GLY A 173 -3.57 -14.01 -9.67
CA GLY A 173 -2.26 -13.75 -10.26
C GLY A 173 -1.06 -13.80 -9.30
N PHE A 174 -1.28 -13.95 -7.99
CA PHE A 174 -0.20 -14.00 -6.98
C PHE A 174 -0.26 -15.27 -6.13
N PRO A 175 0.29 -16.40 -6.62
CA PRO A 175 0.31 -17.66 -5.86
C PRO A 175 1.13 -17.56 -4.57
N GLU A 176 1.99 -16.54 -4.41
CA GLU A 176 2.76 -16.32 -3.20
C GLU A 176 1.90 -16.11 -1.95
N PHE A 177 0.69 -15.56 -2.11
CA PHE A 177 -0.25 -15.36 -1.00
C PHE A 177 -1.09 -16.61 -0.69
N ALA A 178 -0.93 -17.71 -1.42
CA ALA A 178 -1.61 -18.97 -1.15
C ALA A 178 -0.89 -19.75 -0.03
N GLY A 179 -0.99 -19.23 1.20
CA GLY A 179 -0.34 -19.79 2.37
C GLY A 179 1.16 -19.56 2.40
N TYR A 180 1.82 -20.07 3.46
CA TYR A 180 3.27 -19.98 3.62
C TYR A 180 3.85 -21.32 4.08
N ASP A 181 5.11 -21.54 3.73
CA ASP A 181 5.89 -22.69 4.19
C ASP A 181 6.71 -22.29 5.42
N GLU A 182 6.41 -22.89 6.57
CA GLU A 182 7.05 -22.63 7.86
C GLU A 182 8.55 -22.94 7.82
N GLN A 183 8.93 -24.11 7.29
CA GLN A 183 10.32 -24.55 7.27
C GLN A 183 11.17 -23.67 6.35
N LYS A 184 10.63 -23.25 5.21
CA LYS A 184 11.27 -22.33 4.27
C LYS A 184 11.36 -20.90 4.81
N THR A 185 10.39 -20.49 5.63
CA THR A 185 10.33 -19.11 6.14
C THR A 185 11.19 -18.94 7.39
N PHE A 186 11.15 -19.90 8.33
CA PHE A 186 11.78 -19.79 9.64
C PHE A 186 12.75 -20.92 9.99
N GLY A 187 12.76 -22.03 9.24
CA GLY A 187 13.50 -23.24 9.62
C GLY A 187 15.01 -23.04 9.78
N ASP A 188 15.61 -22.07 9.08
CA ASP A 188 17.01 -21.70 9.25
C ASP A 188 17.30 -21.05 10.61
N LEU A 189 16.36 -20.31 11.17
CA LEU A 189 16.50 -19.65 12.48
C LEU A 189 16.64 -20.63 13.62
N TRP A 190 16.00 -21.80 13.53
CA TRP A 190 15.94 -22.76 14.64
C TRP A 190 17.29 -23.41 14.97
N LYS A 191 18.30 -23.23 14.11
CA LYS A 191 19.69 -23.62 14.34
C LYS A 191 20.37 -22.76 15.43
N SER A 192 20.04 -21.47 15.50
CA SER A 192 20.69 -20.50 16.40
C SER A 192 19.73 -19.81 17.37
N HIS A 193 18.42 -19.94 17.13
CA HIS A 193 17.37 -19.33 17.93
C HIS A 193 16.41 -20.39 18.45
N ARG A 194 15.60 -20.00 19.43
CA ARG A 194 14.40 -20.70 19.87
C ARG A 194 13.19 -19.80 19.72
N GLN A 195 12.07 -20.35 19.28
CA GLN A 195 10.78 -19.68 19.34
C GLN A 195 10.34 -19.55 20.80
N LEU A 196 9.91 -18.36 21.20
CA LEU A 196 9.34 -18.10 22.52
C LEU A 196 7.81 -18.10 22.46
N VAL A 197 7.24 -17.39 21.49
CA VAL A 197 5.79 -17.31 21.25
C VAL A 197 5.53 -16.94 19.80
N GLU A 198 4.45 -17.45 19.23
CA GLU A 198 3.89 -16.98 17.97
C GLU A 198 2.78 -15.96 18.28
N LEU A 199 2.81 -14.80 17.65
CA LEU A 199 1.76 -13.81 17.83
C LEU A 199 0.47 -14.33 17.20
N GLY A 200 -0.67 -13.95 17.78
CA GLY A 200 -1.97 -14.27 17.22
C GLY A 200 -2.14 -13.76 15.78
N HIS A 201 -2.90 -14.52 14.99
CA HIS A 201 -3.18 -14.21 13.59
C HIS A 201 -4.32 -13.22 13.38
N LEU A 202 -4.93 -12.70 14.46
CA LEU A 202 -6.06 -11.76 14.41
C LEU A 202 -5.61 -10.40 14.91
N TRP A 203 -5.58 -9.44 14.00
CA TRP A 203 -5.08 -8.10 14.25
C TRP A 203 -6.21 -7.08 14.23
N ARG A 204 -6.13 -6.08 15.09
CA ARG A 204 -6.88 -4.84 14.90
C ARG A 204 -6.29 -4.08 13.73
N PHE A 205 -7.13 -3.69 12.79
CA PHE A 205 -6.73 -3.09 11.53
C PHE A 205 -7.47 -1.79 11.23
N ARG A 206 -6.74 -0.86 10.64
CA ARG A 206 -7.28 0.40 10.13
C ARG A 206 -6.42 0.91 8.97
N ILE A 207 -7.06 1.29 7.85
CA ILE A 207 -6.38 2.02 6.77
C ILE A 207 -6.09 3.47 7.17
N ASP A 208 -5.02 4.04 6.63
CA ASP A 208 -4.51 5.39 6.90
C ASP A 208 -4.17 6.13 5.59
N PRO A 209 -5.17 6.39 4.72
CA PRO A 209 -4.96 6.99 3.41
C PRO A 209 -4.28 8.37 3.46
N GLN A 210 -4.48 9.12 4.55
CA GLN A 210 -3.84 10.43 4.75
C GLN A 210 -2.51 10.35 5.50
N ASN A 211 -2.11 9.15 5.92
CA ASN A 211 -0.89 8.92 6.67
C ASN A 211 -0.79 9.76 7.97
N VAL A 212 -1.91 9.87 8.69
CA VAL A 212 -2.03 10.70 9.91
C VAL A 212 -1.72 9.91 11.17
N GLY A 213 -1.69 8.58 11.13
CA GLY A 213 -1.63 7.73 12.31
C GLY A 213 -0.36 7.91 13.15
N VAL A 214 0.76 8.30 12.53
CA VAL A 214 1.98 8.66 13.28
C VAL A 214 1.77 9.94 14.08
N LYS A 215 1.22 10.98 13.44
CA LYS A 215 0.93 12.28 14.07
C LYS A 215 -0.10 12.12 15.19
N GLU A 216 -1.11 11.29 14.99
CA GLU A 216 -2.17 11.01 15.96
C GLU A 216 -1.78 9.96 17.02
N GLY A 217 -0.59 9.37 16.92
CA GLY A 217 -0.08 8.44 17.92
C GLY A 217 -0.80 7.09 17.97
N TRP A 218 -1.27 6.57 16.83
CA TRP A 218 -1.99 5.29 16.74
C TRP A 218 -1.16 4.07 17.20
N PHE A 219 0.17 4.22 17.32
CA PHE A 219 1.08 3.22 17.86
C PHE A 219 1.06 3.09 19.39
N LYS A 220 0.46 4.05 20.11
CA LYS A 220 0.43 4.06 21.57
C LYS A 220 -0.57 3.02 22.12
N PRO A 221 -0.30 2.41 23.28
CA PRO A 221 -1.26 1.53 23.94
C PRO A 221 -2.59 2.24 24.26
N GLY A 222 -3.73 1.53 24.22
CA GLY A 222 -5.03 2.03 24.68
C GLY A 222 -5.77 3.00 23.74
N VAL A 223 -5.18 3.36 22.60
CA VAL A 223 -5.80 4.29 21.64
C VAL A 223 -6.92 3.59 20.84
N PHE A 224 -8.12 4.15 20.71
CA PHE A 224 -9.15 3.76 19.71
C PHE A 224 -9.45 2.25 19.48
N GLU A 225 -9.25 1.37 20.46
CA GLU A 225 -9.26 -0.10 20.24
C GLU A 225 -10.59 -0.67 19.71
N ARG A 226 -11.70 0.06 19.91
CA ARG A 226 -13.04 -0.35 19.45
C ARG A 226 -13.40 0.12 18.04
N SER A 227 -12.70 1.11 17.49
CA SER A 227 -13.02 1.67 16.17
C SER A 227 -12.20 1.04 15.03
N TRP A 228 -11.44 -0.02 15.33
CA TRP A 228 -10.60 -0.74 14.39
C TRP A 228 -11.20 -2.11 14.12
N PHE A 229 -11.13 -2.54 12.87
CA PHE A 229 -11.69 -3.80 12.42
C PHE A 229 -10.77 -4.96 12.72
N TRP A 230 -11.27 -6.19 12.59
CA TRP A 230 -10.44 -7.38 12.69
C TRP A 230 -9.99 -7.82 11.31
N ILE A 231 -8.71 -8.16 11.17
CA ILE A 231 -8.12 -8.73 9.96
C ILE A 231 -7.23 -9.91 10.34
N THR A 232 -6.97 -10.84 9.41
CA THR A 232 -5.92 -11.84 9.61
C THR A 232 -4.63 -11.45 8.92
N ASP A 233 -3.49 -11.94 9.43
CA ASP A 233 -2.16 -11.79 8.82
C ASP A 233 -1.76 -12.95 7.90
N LEU A 234 -2.72 -13.83 7.56
CA LEU A 234 -2.49 -14.99 6.69
C LEU A 234 -2.67 -14.67 5.20
N VAL A 235 -3.25 -13.52 4.89
CA VAL A 235 -3.47 -13.01 3.53
C VAL A 235 -3.33 -11.48 3.53
N PRO A 236 -3.03 -10.86 2.37
CA PRO A 236 -3.03 -9.40 2.23
C PRO A 236 -4.37 -8.77 2.63
N TRP A 237 -4.37 -7.49 3.00
CA TRP A 237 -5.61 -6.76 3.26
C TRP A 237 -6.53 -6.72 2.04
N ASP A 238 -5.97 -6.88 0.84
CA ASP A 238 -6.70 -6.96 -0.41
C ASP A 238 -7.80 -8.02 -0.39
N ASN A 239 -7.50 -9.14 0.26
CA ASN A 239 -8.41 -10.27 0.43
C ASN A 239 -9.55 -10.00 1.41
N HIS A 240 -9.39 -8.99 2.25
CA HIS A 240 -10.36 -8.56 3.25
C HIS A 240 -11.28 -7.44 2.75
N GLY A 241 -11.31 -7.17 1.44
CA GLY A 241 -12.15 -6.13 0.83
C GLY A 241 -11.40 -4.85 0.49
N TYR A 242 -10.12 -4.75 0.87
CA TYR A 242 -9.24 -3.62 0.57
C TYR A 242 -8.46 -3.82 -0.75
N ARG A 243 -8.97 -4.63 -1.69
CA ARG A 243 -8.30 -5.12 -2.94
C ARG A 243 -7.66 -4.06 -3.84
N THR A 244 -7.96 -2.81 -3.55
CA THR A 244 -7.60 -1.70 -4.40
C THR A 244 -6.92 -0.60 -3.62
N TYR A 245 -6.60 -0.85 -2.35
CA TYR A 245 -6.05 0.15 -1.46
C TYR A 245 -4.52 0.02 -1.42
N ASP A 246 -3.84 0.90 -2.15
CA ASP A 246 -2.42 1.18 -1.97
C ASP A 246 -2.27 2.38 -1.03
N GLY A 247 -1.51 2.20 0.05
CA GLY A 247 -1.31 3.25 1.05
C GLY A 247 -0.83 2.72 2.39
N TYR A 248 -1.07 3.49 3.44
CA TYR A 248 -0.66 3.13 4.79
C TYR A 248 -1.77 2.35 5.50
N GLY A 249 -1.43 1.26 6.17
CA GLY A 249 -2.33 0.52 7.04
C GLY A 249 -1.71 0.34 8.41
N TRP A 250 -2.54 0.22 9.44
CA TRP A 250 -2.07 -0.06 10.79
C TRP A 250 -2.63 -1.38 11.30
N TYR A 251 -1.73 -2.20 11.83
CA TYR A 251 -2.04 -3.45 12.52
C TYR A 251 -1.70 -3.30 14.00
N ARG A 252 -2.57 -3.78 14.88
CA ARG A 252 -2.34 -3.77 16.33
C ARG A 252 -2.79 -5.06 16.99
N GLN A 253 -2.02 -5.48 17.97
CA GLN A 253 -2.35 -6.63 18.81
C GLN A 253 -1.71 -6.47 20.19
N VAL A 254 -2.36 -7.03 21.20
CA VAL A 254 -1.78 -7.27 22.52
C VAL A 254 -1.45 -8.75 22.63
N PHE A 255 -0.25 -9.07 23.09
CA PHE A 255 0.15 -10.46 23.36
C PHE A 255 0.84 -10.54 24.72
N GLU A 256 0.77 -11.71 25.35
CA GLU A 256 1.51 -11.97 26.58
C GLU A 256 2.89 -12.51 26.24
N ALA A 257 3.93 -11.79 26.68
CA ALA A 257 5.29 -12.29 26.52
C ALA A 257 5.58 -13.33 27.62
N PRO A 258 6.22 -14.46 27.30
CA PRO A 258 6.68 -15.38 28.32
C PRO A 258 7.76 -14.73 29.19
N LEU A 259 8.24 -15.46 30.21
CA LEU A 259 9.45 -15.06 30.92
C LEU A 259 10.63 -15.04 29.95
N LEU A 260 11.17 -13.85 29.70
CA LEU A 260 12.26 -13.64 28.76
C LEU A 260 13.58 -14.06 29.40
N PRO A 261 14.43 -14.81 28.66
CA PRO A 261 15.73 -15.21 29.18
C PRO A 261 16.64 -14.00 29.43
N PRO A 262 17.24 -13.86 30.62
CA PRO A 262 18.13 -12.75 30.94
C PRO A 262 19.40 -12.79 30.07
N GLY A 263 19.87 -11.62 29.65
CA GLY A 263 21.10 -11.46 28.86
C GLY A 263 21.05 -12.00 27.43
N LYS A 264 19.91 -12.53 26.98
CA LYS A 264 19.72 -13.00 25.60
C LYS A 264 19.12 -11.92 24.72
N LYS A 265 19.51 -11.94 23.45
CA LYS A 265 18.90 -11.10 22.42
C LYS A 265 17.49 -11.61 22.11
N ILE A 266 16.52 -10.70 22.13
CA ILE A 266 15.12 -11.00 21.83
C ILE A 266 14.73 -10.26 20.55
N GLN A 267 14.12 -10.98 19.61
CA GLN A 267 13.74 -10.42 18.31
C GLN A 267 12.31 -10.79 17.92
N LEU A 268 11.65 -9.91 17.18
CA LEU A 268 10.45 -10.24 16.41
C LEU A 268 10.89 -10.69 15.02
N ALA A 269 10.49 -11.91 14.63
CA ALA A 269 10.66 -12.45 13.30
C ALA A 269 9.35 -12.31 12.53
N PHE A 270 9.31 -11.36 11.60
CA PHE A 270 8.19 -11.20 10.66
C PHE A 270 8.44 -12.11 9.46
N GLY A 271 7.52 -13.03 9.17
CA GLY A 271 7.66 -13.93 8.03
C GLY A 271 7.73 -13.19 6.69
N ALA A 272 6.89 -12.16 6.52
CA ALA A 272 6.90 -11.22 5.41
C ALA A 272 5.89 -10.08 5.67
N VAL A 273 6.18 -8.91 5.11
CA VAL A 273 5.25 -7.77 5.04
C VAL A 273 5.35 -7.16 3.65
N ALA A 274 4.22 -6.94 3.00
CA ALA A 274 4.14 -6.23 1.72
C ALA A 274 3.65 -4.79 1.95
N HIS A 275 4.38 -3.73 1.58
CA HIS A 275 5.76 -3.68 1.10
C HIS A 275 6.76 -3.17 2.14
N GLY A 276 6.36 -2.20 2.95
CA GLY A 276 7.18 -1.63 4.01
C GLY A 276 6.51 -1.72 5.37
N ALA A 277 7.29 -1.73 6.44
CA ALA A 277 6.81 -1.78 7.81
C ALA A 277 7.59 -0.83 8.75
N GLU A 278 6.90 -0.20 9.70
CA GLU A 278 7.48 0.35 10.93
C GLU A 278 6.87 -0.35 12.12
N ILE A 279 7.72 -0.84 13.02
CA ILE A 279 7.32 -1.69 14.13
C ILE A 279 7.45 -0.90 15.42
N TYR A 280 6.40 -0.95 16.24
CA TYR A 280 6.33 -0.28 17.53
C TYR A 280 5.97 -1.30 18.62
N VAL A 281 6.69 -1.25 19.73
CA VAL A 281 6.45 -2.07 20.93
C VAL A 281 6.20 -1.13 22.09
N ASN A 282 5.08 -1.32 22.79
CA ASN A 282 4.68 -0.50 23.94
C ASN A 282 4.71 1.02 23.67
N GLY A 283 4.39 1.42 22.43
CA GLY A 283 4.40 2.83 22.01
C GLY A 283 5.76 3.38 21.55
N VAL A 284 6.81 2.56 21.51
CA VAL A 284 8.17 2.95 21.08
C VAL A 284 8.49 2.30 19.74
N LYS A 285 8.99 3.07 18.76
CA LYS A 285 9.47 2.52 17.48
C LYS A 285 10.73 1.67 17.73
N VAL A 286 10.71 0.42 17.28
CA VAL A 286 11.80 -0.55 17.47
C VAL A 286 12.48 -0.98 16.17
N GLY A 287 11.87 -0.69 15.02
CA GLY A 287 12.49 -1.00 13.73
C GLY A 287 11.67 -0.55 12.54
N SER A 288 12.27 -0.71 11.36
CA SER A 288 11.62 -0.51 10.07
C SER A 288 12.15 -1.48 9.03
N HIS A 289 11.34 -1.79 8.04
CA HIS A 289 11.65 -2.67 6.91
C HIS A 289 11.13 -2.01 5.62
N ASN A 290 12.00 -1.75 4.64
CA ASN A 290 11.63 -1.35 3.28
C ASN A 290 10.54 -0.26 3.18
N MET A 291 10.62 0.82 3.98
CA MET A 291 9.58 1.86 4.05
C MET A 291 9.52 2.78 2.82
N ASP A 292 10.61 2.87 2.10
CA ASP A 292 10.73 3.45 0.76
C ASP A 292 10.11 2.56 -0.34
N GLY A 293 9.92 1.27 -0.03
CA GLY A 293 8.95 0.34 -0.60
C GLY A 293 8.76 0.37 -2.11
N TRP A 294 9.70 -0.23 -2.84
CA TRP A 294 9.47 -0.59 -4.24
C TRP A 294 9.19 -2.09 -4.35
N ALA A 295 8.10 -2.46 -5.03
CA ALA A 295 7.67 -3.86 -5.14
C ALA A 295 8.68 -4.75 -5.87
N TYR A 296 9.54 -4.12 -6.69
CA TYR A 296 10.62 -4.76 -7.43
C TYR A 296 12.01 -4.46 -6.85
N THR A 297 12.08 -3.99 -5.59
CA THR A 297 13.36 -3.83 -4.90
C THR A 297 14.15 -5.14 -4.98
N ARG A 298 15.42 -5.04 -5.37
CA ARG A 298 16.30 -6.20 -5.53
C ARG A 298 16.25 -7.08 -4.28
N GLY A 299 15.97 -8.37 -4.48
CA GLY A 299 15.85 -9.34 -3.39
C GLY A 299 14.43 -9.57 -2.89
N ASP A 300 13.45 -8.87 -3.46
CA ASP A 300 12.02 -8.99 -3.18
C ASP A 300 11.71 -8.93 -1.67
N PRO A 301 12.09 -7.84 -0.98
CA PRO A 301 12.00 -7.74 0.48
C PRO A 301 10.58 -7.96 1.01
N TRP A 302 9.57 -7.74 0.18
CA TRP A 302 8.16 -7.92 0.51
C TRP A 302 7.75 -9.38 0.74
N LYS A 303 8.52 -10.35 0.24
CA LYS A 303 8.29 -11.80 0.44
C LYS A 303 9.30 -12.50 1.34
N LYS A 304 10.17 -11.72 1.99
CA LYS A 304 11.28 -12.21 2.80
C LYS A 304 11.05 -11.93 4.28
N ARG A 305 11.52 -12.88 5.09
CA ARG A 305 11.58 -12.74 6.54
C ARG A 305 12.57 -11.63 6.92
N PHE A 306 12.22 -10.85 7.94
CA PHE A 306 13.13 -9.90 8.57
C PHE A 306 13.02 -9.98 10.10
N LEU A 307 14.08 -9.57 10.79
CA LEU A 307 14.17 -9.59 12.25
C LEU A 307 14.24 -8.16 12.79
N VAL A 308 13.54 -7.91 13.89
CA VAL A 308 13.56 -6.63 14.61
C VAL A 308 14.00 -6.89 16.04
N ASP A 309 15.07 -6.23 16.49
CA ASP A 309 15.54 -6.33 17.87
C ASP A 309 14.57 -5.62 18.82
N VAL A 310 14.09 -6.35 19.82
CA VAL A 310 13.17 -5.86 20.85
C VAL A 310 13.73 -6.10 22.26
N THR A 311 15.02 -6.36 22.38
CA THR A 311 15.73 -6.56 23.64
C THR A 311 15.51 -5.35 24.55
N GLY A 312 15.05 -5.60 25.79
CA GLY A 312 14.74 -4.55 26.75
C GLY A 312 13.51 -3.69 26.44
N ARG A 313 12.73 -4.00 25.38
CA ARG A 313 11.51 -3.26 25.01
C ARG A 313 10.22 -3.95 25.45
N LEU A 314 10.31 -5.21 25.84
CA LEU A 314 9.19 -6.04 26.29
C LEU A 314 9.12 -6.11 27.81
N ARG A 315 7.89 -6.17 28.32
CA ARG A 315 7.56 -6.48 29.71
C ARG A 315 7.50 -8.00 29.85
N SER A 316 8.54 -8.59 30.42
CA SER A 316 8.65 -10.04 30.66
C SER A 316 7.49 -10.56 31.51
N GLY A 317 6.87 -11.68 31.13
CA GLY A 317 5.74 -12.29 31.86
C GLY A 317 4.47 -11.43 31.92
N ARG A 318 4.34 -10.42 31.04
CA ARG A 318 3.23 -9.46 31.05
C ARG A 318 2.73 -9.19 29.63
N SER A 319 1.57 -8.56 29.54
CA SER A 319 1.01 -8.10 28.27
C SER A 319 1.87 -6.99 27.65
N ASN A 320 2.07 -7.09 26.35
CA ASN A 320 2.82 -6.15 25.53
C ASN A 320 1.97 -5.72 24.33
N HIS A 321 2.02 -4.43 24.00
CA HIS A 321 1.31 -3.88 22.87
C HIS A 321 2.23 -3.80 21.66
N ILE A 322 1.80 -4.34 20.52
CA ILE A 322 2.48 -4.19 19.24
C ILE A 322 1.59 -3.38 18.31
N ALA A 323 2.21 -2.42 17.63
CA ALA A 323 1.64 -1.75 16.48
C ALA A 323 2.60 -1.86 15.30
N VAL A 324 2.07 -2.10 14.12
CA VAL A 324 2.82 -2.16 12.87
C VAL A 324 2.15 -1.23 11.88
N ARG A 325 2.86 -0.20 11.45
CA ARG A 325 2.44 0.63 10.32
C ARG A 325 3.01 0.00 9.07
N VAL A 326 2.13 -0.44 8.18
CA VAL A 326 2.49 -1.02 6.89
C VAL A 326 2.27 0.02 5.81
N VAL A 327 3.08 -0.01 4.76
CA VAL A 327 2.85 0.74 3.54
C VAL A 327 2.85 -0.19 2.34
N ASP A 328 1.81 -0.12 1.54
CA ASP A 328 1.71 -0.75 0.24
C ASP A 328 1.89 0.29 -0.86
N TYR A 329 2.60 -0.11 -1.90
CA TYR A 329 2.90 0.68 -3.09
C TYR A 329 2.49 -0.06 -4.38
N GLY A 330 1.62 -1.08 -4.28
CA GLY A 330 1.10 -1.87 -5.40
C GLY A 330 2.17 -2.71 -6.12
N PRO A 331 1.80 -3.63 -7.04
CA PRO A 331 0.46 -4.04 -7.43
C PRO A 331 0.04 -5.39 -6.82
N PHE A 332 0.83 -5.96 -5.92
CA PHE A 332 0.70 -7.35 -5.48
C PHE A 332 -0.31 -7.52 -4.35
N GLY A 333 -0.42 -6.51 -3.48
CA GLY A 333 -1.28 -6.47 -2.30
C GLY A 333 -0.49 -6.11 -1.06
N GLY A 334 -1.18 -5.54 -0.08
CA GLY A 334 -0.57 -4.93 1.09
C GLY A 334 -0.86 -5.66 2.39
N GLY A 335 0.05 -5.54 3.35
CA GLY A 335 -0.18 -6.02 4.72
C GLY A 335 0.88 -6.98 5.25
N ILE A 336 0.66 -7.38 6.49
CA ILE A 336 1.31 -8.55 7.08
C ILE A 336 0.61 -9.78 6.49
N TRP A 337 1.36 -10.64 5.81
CA TRP A 337 0.79 -11.79 5.09
C TRP A 337 1.48 -13.12 5.43
N LYS A 338 2.44 -13.09 6.37
CA LYS A 338 2.98 -14.28 7.03
C LYS A 338 3.13 -14.02 8.53
N PRO A 339 3.14 -15.07 9.37
CA PRO A 339 3.13 -14.91 10.82
C PRO A 339 4.30 -14.13 11.41
N VAL A 340 4.09 -13.67 12.64
CA VAL A 340 5.08 -12.96 13.44
C VAL A 340 5.42 -13.78 14.67
N LYS A 341 6.71 -14.03 14.92
CA LYS A 341 7.19 -14.84 16.03
C LYS A 341 8.11 -14.05 16.92
N LEU A 342 7.98 -14.20 18.23
CA LEU A 342 9.00 -13.77 19.18
C LEU A 342 10.03 -14.88 19.34
N ILE A 343 11.30 -14.54 19.16
CA ILE A 343 12.41 -15.49 19.22
C ILE A 343 13.51 -14.98 20.14
N ALA A 344 14.31 -15.91 20.66
CA ALA A 344 15.54 -15.60 21.41
C ALA A 344 16.72 -16.36 20.82
N GLU A 345 17.89 -15.73 20.82
CA GLU A 345 19.16 -16.44 20.57
C GLU A 345 19.36 -17.54 21.63
N ARG A 346 19.92 -18.68 21.20
CA ARG A 346 20.17 -19.84 22.07
C ARG A 346 21.24 -19.55 23.12
#